data_AF-N1QZT8-F1
#
_entry.id   AF-N1QZT8-F1
#
_cell.length_a   1.000
_cell.length_b   1.000
_cell.length_c   1.000
_cell.angle_alpha   90.00
_cell.angle_beta   90.00
_cell.angle_gamma   90.00
#
_symmetry.space_group_name_H-M   'P 1'
#
loop_
_entity.id
_entity.type
_entity.pdbx_description
1 polymer ?
#
loop_
_entity_poly.entity_id
_entity_poly.type
_entity_poly.pdbx_seq_one_letter_code
_entity_poly.pdbx_strand_id
1 'polypeptide(L)'
;MASVSTFIAMSLVMLAAMSSGLLVAYANTEFISRTCNKTNNPALCIAVLTTKPQSAHASTEHDLARIALELTIDTAKHNVKVINDLDKKKQSKPEAFALAICLKAYTEATSALEIYAS
;
A
#
# COMPACT_ATOMS: atom_id res chain seq x y z
N MET A 1 15.43 28.25 37.23
CA MET A 1 15.57 26.81 37.58
C MET A 1 14.17 26.21 37.49
N ALA A 2 13.93 25.27 36.58
CA ALA A 2 12.63 24.58 36.56
C ALA A 2 12.49 23.79 37.88
N SER A 3 11.34 23.89 38.52
CA SER A 3 11.07 23.19 39.78
C SER A 3 10.90 21.69 39.52
N VAL A 4 11.12 20.86 40.54
CA VAL A 4 10.88 19.40 40.46
C VAL A 4 9.45 19.12 39.96
N SER A 5 8.47 19.95 40.34
CA SER A 5 7.09 19.85 39.89
C SER A 5 6.91 20.11 38.39
N THR A 6 7.71 21.01 37.80
CA THR A 6 7.65 21.29 36.35
C THR A 6 8.26 20.14 35.55
N PHE A 7 9.34 19.54 36.04
CA PHE A 7 9.92 18.34 35.44
C PHE A 7 8.95 17.15 35.46
N ILE A 8 8.32 16.88 36.62
CA ILE A 8 7.32 15.80 36.74
C ILE A 8 6.16 16.02 35.77
N ALA A 9 5.62 17.24 35.68
CA ALA A 9 4.53 17.55 34.76
C ALA A 9 4.93 17.33 33.29
N MET A 10 6.13 17.77 32.87
CA MET A 10 6.61 17.54 31.51
C MET A 10 6.83 16.05 31.22
N SER A 11 7.39 15.29 32.16
CA SER A 11 7.58 13.84 32.01
C SER A 11 6.25 13.10 31.86
N LEU A 12 5.22 13.48 32.62
CA LEU A 12 3.88 12.89 32.51
C LEU A 12 3.22 13.22 31.17
N VAL A 13 3.35 14.46 30.67
CA VAL A 13 2.83 14.86 29.36
C VAL A 13 3.51 14.07 28.24
N MET A 14 4.83 13.91 28.29
CA MET A 14 5.57 13.10 27.32
C MET A 14 5.13 11.63 27.35
N LEU A 15 5.01 11.04 28.55
CA LEU A 15 4.57 9.66 28.71
C LEU A 15 3.15 9.45 28.16
N ALA A 16 2.24 10.38 28.42
CA ALA A 16 0.89 10.38 27.87
C ALA A 16 0.90 10.46 26.33
N ALA A 17 1.68 11.36 25.75
CA ALA A 17 1.81 11.49 24.29
C ALA A 17 2.40 10.25 23.61
N MET A 18 3.37 9.59 24.26
CA MET A 18 3.94 8.33 23.74
C MET A 18 2.92 7.19 23.83
N SER A 19 2.16 7.11 24.92
CA SER A 19 1.14 6.07 25.12
C SER A 19 -0.02 6.17 24.12
N SER A 20 -0.46 7.39 23.81
CA SER A 20 -1.52 7.61 22.82
C SER A 20 -1.04 7.26 21.40
N GLY A 21 0.20 7.60 21.06
CA GLY A 21 0.81 7.20 19.78
C GLY A 21 0.88 5.67 19.60
N LEU A 22 1.23 4.95 20.67
CA LEU A 22 1.28 3.48 20.65
C LEU A 22 -0.11 2.85 20.47
N LEU A 23 -1.12 3.36 21.16
CA LEU A 23 -2.51 2.89 21.05
C LEU A 23 -3.07 3.11 19.65
N VAL A 24 -2.81 4.28 19.05
CA VAL A 24 -3.21 4.59 17.68
C VAL A 24 -2.54 3.63 16.69
N ALA A 25 -1.22 3.45 16.80
CA ALA A 25 -0.49 2.52 15.93
C ALA A 25 -1.00 1.07 16.04
N TYR A 26 -1.34 0.62 17.25
CA TYR A 26 -1.91 -0.70 17.48
C TYR A 26 -3.30 -0.84 16.84
N ALA A 27 -4.20 0.12 17.07
CA ALA A 27 -5.54 0.12 16.49
C ALA A 27 -5.52 0.09 14.95
N ASN A 28 -4.57 0.83 14.33
CA ASN A 28 -4.40 0.86 12.89
C ASN A 28 -3.90 -0.49 12.35
N THR A 29 -2.96 -1.12 13.06
CA THR A 29 -2.45 -2.46 12.71
C THR A 29 -3.56 -3.51 12.80
N GLU A 30 -4.39 -3.44 13.86
CA GLU A 30 -5.54 -4.33 14.02
C GLU A 30 -6.59 -4.10 12.92
N PHE A 31 -6.85 -2.84 12.56
CA PHE A 31 -7.78 -2.51 11.48
C PHE A 31 -7.31 -3.09 10.14
N ILE A 32 -6.05 -2.85 9.75
CA ILE A 32 -5.45 -3.43 8.54
C ILE A 32 -5.55 -4.96 8.58
N SER A 33 -5.20 -5.59 9.71
CA SER A 33 -5.26 -7.05 9.83
C SER A 33 -6.68 -7.60 9.63
N ARG A 34 -7.69 -6.99 10.26
CA ARG A 34 -9.09 -7.42 10.15
C ARG A 34 -9.61 -7.26 8.73
N THR A 35 -9.27 -6.16 8.05
CA THR A 35 -9.64 -5.94 6.65
C THR A 35 -8.93 -6.95 5.73
N CYS A 36 -7.62 -7.15 5.90
CA CYS A 36 -6.85 -8.09 5.08
C CYS A 36 -7.28 -9.56 5.23
N ASN A 37 -7.78 -9.95 6.41
CA ASN A 37 -8.32 -11.29 6.64
C ASN A 37 -9.56 -11.60 5.78
N LYS A 38 -10.21 -10.59 5.21
CA LYS A 38 -11.34 -10.76 4.27
C LYS A 38 -10.88 -11.03 2.83
N THR A 39 -9.58 -10.95 2.55
CA THR A 39 -9.01 -11.14 1.20
C THR A 39 -8.56 -12.58 0.99
N ASN A 40 -8.38 -12.97 -0.28
CA ASN A 40 -7.86 -14.29 -0.65
C ASN A 40 -6.39 -14.50 -0.26
N ASN A 41 -5.64 -13.42 0.01
CA ASN A 41 -4.25 -13.51 0.44
C ASN A 41 -3.95 -12.47 1.53
N PRO A 42 -4.28 -12.77 2.81
CA PRO A 42 -4.12 -11.83 3.91
C PRO A 42 -2.67 -11.39 4.12
N ALA A 43 -1.71 -12.31 3.97
CA ALA A 43 -0.28 -12.02 4.14
C ALA A 43 0.22 -11.00 3.11
N LEU A 44 -0.15 -11.17 1.84
CA LEU A 44 0.18 -10.22 0.79
C LEU A 44 -0.51 -8.87 1.01
N CYS A 45 -1.78 -8.87 1.40
CA CYS A 45 -2.51 -7.63 1.69
C CYS A 45 -1.82 -6.79 2.78
N ILE A 46 -1.44 -7.42 3.89
CA ILE A 46 -0.71 -6.73 4.97
C ILE A 46 0.63 -6.21 4.46
N ALA A 47 1.41 -7.05 3.78
CA ALA A 47 2.71 -6.67 3.26
C ALA A 47 2.63 -5.48 2.29
N VAL A 48 1.63 -5.47 1.41
CA VAL A 48 1.41 -4.41 0.42
C VAL A 48 0.96 -3.11 1.07
N LEU A 49 -0.06 -3.15 1.94
CA LEU A 49 -0.57 -1.93 2.59
C LEU A 49 0.45 -1.30 3.53
N THR A 50 1.24 -2.10 4.26
CA THR A 50 2.26 -1.58 5.17
C THR A 50 3.42 -0.87 4.45
N THR A 51 3.57 -1.02 3.13
CA THR A 51 4.53 -0.22 2.35
C THR A 51 4.14 1.25 2.22
N LYS A 52 2.87 1.60 2.42
CA LYS A 52 2.36 2.97 2.31
C LYS A 52 2.08 3.53 3.71
N PRO A 53 2.80 4.57 4.17
CA PRO A 53 2.54 5.20 5.47
C PRO A 53 1.09 5.68 5.65
N GLN A 54 0.43 6.05 4.54
CA GLN A 54 -0.97 6.48 4.51
C GLN A 54 -1.94 5.40 5.01
N SER A 55 -1.59 4.11 4.87
CA SER A 55 -2.43 3.01 5.38
C SER A 55 -2.56 3.03 6.89
N ALA A 56 -1.58 3.56 7.61
CA ALA A 56 -1.66 3.75 9.06
C ALA A 56 -2.64 4.88 9.46
N HIS A 57 -3.15 5.67 8.52
CA HIS A 57 -4.14 6.72 8.80
C HIS A 57 -5.53 6.40 8.24
N ALA A 58 -5.68 5.23 7.61
CA ALA A 58 -6.96 4.78 7.08
C ALA A 58 -7.97 4.57 8.22
N SER A 59 -9.14 5.18 8.09
CA SER A 59 -10.22 5.08 9.08
C SER A 59 -11.38 4.22 8.58
N THR A 60 -11.42 3.93 7.28
CA THR A 60 -12.46 3.14 6.62
C THR A 60 -11.86 2.08 5.70
N GLU A 61 -12.64 1.04 5.38
CA GLU A 61 -12.21 0.04 4.40
C GLU A 61 -12.05 0.64 3.01
N HIS A 62 -12.82 1.71 2.72
CA HIS A 62 -12.70 2.49 1.50
C HIS A 62 -11.32 3.17 1.38
N ASP A 63 -10.77 3.70 2.48
CA ASP A 63 -9.42 4.30 2.47
C ASP A 63 -8.36 3.25 2.14
N LEU A 64 -8.44 2.06 2.74
CA LEU A 64 -7.54 0.95 2.44
C LEU A 64 -7.72 0.44 1.00
N ALA A 65 -8.95 0.37 0.50
CA ALA A 65 -9.25 -0.02 -0.86
C ALA A 65 -8.68 0.97 -1.87
N ARG A 66 -8.77 2.28 -1.61
CA ARG A 66 -8.16 3.32 -2.44
C ARG A 66 -6.64 3.16 -2.50
N ILE A 67 -5.97 2.96 -1.36
CA ILE A 67 -4.52 2.77 -1.31
C ILE A 67 -4.12 1.49 -2.06
N ALA A 68 -4.87 0.40 -1.90
CA ALA A 68 -4.65 -0.84 -2.63
C ALA A 68 -4.84 -0.65 -4.15
N LEU A 69 -5.83 0.14 -4.58
CA LEU A 69 -6.07 0.46 -5.98
C LEU A 69 -4.90 1.27 -6.57
N GLU A 70 -4.43 2.30 -5.87
CA GLU A 70 -3.26 3.09 -6.28
C GLU A 70 -2.00 2.21 -6.43
N LEU A 71 -1.74 1.34 -5.44
CA LEU A 71 -0.64 0.35 -5.51
C LEU A 71 -0.77 -0.60 -6.69
N THR A 72 -1.99 -1.03 -7.02
CA THR A 72 -2.26 -1.92 -8.14
C THR A 72 -2.05 -1.22 -9.48
N ILE A 73 -2.49 0.05 -9.61
CA ILE A 73 -2.24 0.88 -10.79
C ILE A 73 -0.74 1.09 -11.00
N ASP A 74 0.00 1.45 -9.95
CA ASP A 74 1.45 1.64 -10.00
C ASP A 74 2.16 0.36 -10.45
N THR A 75 1.76 -0.79 -9.92
CA THR A 75 2.30 -2.11 -10.27
C THR A 75 1.98 -2.48 -11.72
N ALA A 76 0.75 -2.25 -12.17
CA ALA A 76 0.34 -2.53 -13.55
C ALA A 76 1.13 -1.66 -14.55
N LYS A 77 1.26 -0.35 -14.27
CA LYS A 77 2.10 0.58 -15.06
C LYS A 77 3.56 0.16 -15.09
N HIS A 78 4.11 -0.28 -13.97
CA HIS A 78 5.46 -0.82 -13.91
C HIS A 78 5.61 -2.04 -14.82
N ASN A 79 4.68 -3.00 -14.74
CA ASN A 79 4.71 -4.22 -15.55
C ASN A 79 4.55 -3.92 -17.05
N VAL A 80 3.71 -2.96 -17.45
CA VAL A 80 3.64 -2.49 -18.85
C VAL A 80 5.02 -2.06 -19.36
N LYS A 81 5.77 -1.27 -18.57
CA LYS A 81 7.11 -0.81 -18.96
C LYS A 81 8.08 -1.99 -19.09
N VAL A 82 8.13 -2.86 -18.08
CA VAL A 82 9.02 -4.03 -18.06
C VAL A 82 8.74 -4.97 -19.24
N ILE A 83 7.47 -5.28 -19.48
CA ILE A 83 7.07 -6.19 -20.56
C ILE A 83 7.37 -5.57 -21.92
N ASN A 84 7.08 -4.29 -22.12
CA ASN A 84 7.40 -3.58 -23.36
C ASN A 84 8.91 -3.59 -23.66
N ASP A 85 9.75 -3.40 -22.64
CA ASP A 85 11.20 -3.45 -22.80
C ASP A 85 11.71 -4.87 -23.09
N LEU A 86 11.07 -5.90 -22.51
CA LEU A 86 11.36 -7.29 -22.80
C LEU A 86 10.93 -7.67 -24.22
N ASP A 87 9.74 -7.27 -24.65
CA ASP A 87 9.19 -7.55 -25.98
C ASP A 87 10.13 -7.05 -27.08
N LYS A 88 10.56 -5.79 -26.98
CA LYS A 88 11.55 -5.18 -27.89
C LYS A 88 12.86 -5.96 -27.96
N LYS A 89 13.35 -6.48 -26.84
CA LYS A 89 14.59 -7.26 -26.77
C LYS A 89 14.44 -8.70 -27.28
N LYS A 90 13.20 -9.20 -27.39
CA LYS A 90 12.90 -10.61 -27.66
C LYS A 90 12.15 -10.82 -28.99
N GLN A 91 12.00 -9.81 -29.84
CA GLN A 91 11.23 -9.88 -31.08
C GLN A 91 11.50 -11.10 -31.99
N SER A 92 12.74 -11.61 -32.01
CA SER A 92 13.12 -12.80 -32.81
C SER A 92 13.19 -14.10 -31.98
N LYS A 93 12.60 -14.11 -30.78
CA LYS A 93 12.61 -15.25 -29.86
C LYS A 93 11.20 -15.81 -29.70
N PRO A 94 11.04 -17.10 -29.33
CA PRO A 94 9.74 -17.74 -29.17
C PRO A 94 8.80 -17.00 -28.20
N GLU A 95 9.34 -16.28 -27.23
CA GLU A 95 8.58 -15.57 -26.21
C GLU A 95 7.94 -14.26 -26.69
N ALA A 96 8.30 -13.74 -27.88
CA ALA A 96 7.80 -12.45 -28.39
C ALA A 96 6.27 -12.39 -28.42
N PHE A 97 5.62 -13.44 -28.93
CA PHE A 97 4.17 -13.50 -29.02
C PHE A 97 3.50 -13.47 -27.63
N ALA A 98 4.06 -14.21 -26.66
CA ALA A 98 3.56 -14.21 -25.29
C ALA A 98 3.73 -12.84 -24.63
N LEU A 99 4.87 -12.18 -24.85
CA LEU A 99 5.13 -10.83 -24.31
C LEU A 99 4.17 -9.79 -24.89
N ALA A 100 3.86 -9.85 -26.19
CA ALA A 100 2.87 -8.98 -26.81
C ALA A 100 1.46 -9.15 -26.20
N ILE A 101 1.04 -10.40 -25.92
CA ILE A 101 -0.24 -10.66 -25.24
C ILE A 101 -0.22 -10.11 -23.82
N CYS A 102 0.85 -10.35 -23.06
CA CYS A 102 0.99 -9.81 -21.71
C CYS A 102 0.96 -8.28 -21.72
N LEU A 103 1.61 -7.63 -22.69
CA LEU A 103 1.61 -6.17 -22.81
C LEU A 103 0.20 -5.62 -23.02
N LYS A 104 -0.58 -6.25 -23.92
CA LYS A 104 -1.99 -5.90 -24.15
C LYS A 104 -2.82 -6.06 -22.89
N ALA A 105 -2.72 -7.22 -22.22
CA ALA A 105 -3.48 -7.50 -21.01
C ALA A 105 -3.18 -6.51 -19.88
N TYR A 106 -1.90 -6.18 -19.63
CA TYR A 106 -1.53 -5.21 -18.60
C TYR A 106 -1.92 -3.78 -18.95
N THR A 107 -1.92 -3.42 -20.23
CA THR A 107 -2.40 -2.11 -20.69
C THR A 107 -3.90 -1.97 -20.45
N GLU A 108 -4.68 -2.98 -20.84
CA GLU A 108 -6.14 -3.02 -20.61
C GLU A 108 -6.48 -3.02 -19.13
N ALA A 109 -5.76 -3.81 -18.32
CA ALA A 109 -5.94 -3.81 -16.87
C ALA A 109 -5.63 -2.44 -16.26
N THR A 110 -4.57 -1.76 -16.71
CA THR A 110 -4.24 -0.41 -16.23
C THR A 110 -5.37 0.57 -16.53
N SER A 111 -5.88 0.60 -17.77
CA SER A 111 -6.99 1.48 -18.14
C SER A 111 -8.26 1.18 -17.35
N ALA A 112 -8.57 -0.10 -17.12
CA ALA A 112 -9.73 -0.48 -16.30
C ALA A 112 -9.59 0.01 -14.86
N LEU A 113 -8.41 -0.16 -14.24
CA LEU A 113 -8.17 0.29 -12.87
C LEU A 113 -8.24 1.82 -12.73
N GLU A 114 -7.77 2.56 -13.73
CA GLU A 114 -7.84 4.03 -13.74
C GLU A 114 -9.29 4.56 -13.78
N ILE A 115 -10.22 3.84 -14.42
CA ILE A 115 -11.65 4.18 -14.39
C ILE A 115 -12.24 4.07 -12.97
N TYR A 116 -11.78 3.12 -12.16
CA TYR A 116 -12.24 2.96 -10.79
C TYR A 116 -11.56 3.93 -9.81
N ALA A 117 -10.48 4.59 -10.22
CA ALA A 117 -9.76 5.58 -9.42
C ALA A 117 -10.26 7.02 -9.64
N SER A 118 -11.08 7.27 -10.67
CA SER A 118 -11.65 8.58 -11.02
C SER A 118 -12.94 8.90 -10.28
#